data_AF-A0A8T0EN53-F1
#
_entry.id   AF-A0A8T0EN53-F1
#
_cell.length_a   1.000
_cell.length_b   1.000
_cell.length_c   1.000
_cell.angle_alpha   90.00
_cell.angle_beta   90.00
_cell.angle_gamma   90.00
#
_symmetry.space_group_name_H-M   'P 1'
#
loop_
_entity.id
_entity.type
_entity.pdbx_description
1 polymer ?
#
loop_
_entity_poly.entity_id
_entity_poly.type
_entity_poly.pdbx_seq_one_letter_code
_entity_poly.pdbx_strand_id
1 'polypeptide(L)'
;MNWLTFVLVLLTFATVSYAKYGSYDDFDDPSEANRDWGYRGEGTPAEKPNVCVSQPLGGIDWILSVRQPDYGWREETHRAVIVLAVNNWKHLTPQEIQQMELQLEVELTKALLRNHTFELHPNDLALYIHALIATKRNPRNFYGIDLVSRLSHLVSGSYYQVHPFLLLALCNANEKPKHTLSFAQWMQQNRHFGKDNLEYMALALNAFECLKTLNYPVDERFMNDVRHSIAAHQLQDGSFGNVYTTALVVQALASSPNSLDWNKQRALVYLRSQSTVDLNMISTYLIELALNSDRIKFIKDLHRNLDMGPAPERRDRDHYFVQYTVRVEENPDVYFTISIKVPPASNFYYIMNESAKHDAKFNFSSYADKNGNPVIYSIAGVPNDAEENLYWRLCLQTDVNHNRHDAVLKTIYDSPISFVPKGYDHIIYWYKNRECEET
;
A
#
# COMPACT_ATOMS: atom_id res chain seq x y z
N MET A 1 26.90 27.08 43.99
CA MET A 1 27.47 26.96 42.62
C MET A 1 26.91 25.68 42.01
N ASN A 2 25.58 25.53 41.93
CA ASN A 2 24.64 25.98 40.88
C ASN A 2 24.96 25.24 39.57
N TRP A 3 24.29 24.16 39.11
CA TRP A 3 22.85 23.86 39.04
C TRP A 3 22.04 25.08 38.55
N LEU A 4 22.15 25.45 37.25
CA LEU A 4 21.18 26.28 36.50
C LEU A 4 21.65 26.65 35.05
N THR A 5 22.02 25.69 34.20
CA THR A 5 22.40 26.00 32.79
C THR A 5 21.93 25.01 31.72
N PHE A 6 20.86 24.24 31.99
CA PHE A 6 20.27 23.36 30.95
C PHE A 6 18.78 23.58 30.69
N VAL A 7 18.19 24.66 31.22
CA VAL A 7 16.81 25.05 30.96
C VAL A 7 16.81 26.51 30.50
N LEU A 8 17.12 26.76 29.22
CA LEU A 8 16.76 28.01 28.51
C LEU A 8 17.12 27.93 27.00
N VAL A 9 16.43 27.09 26.22
CA VAL A 9 16.42 27.21 24.73
C VAL A 9 15.00 27.14 24.14
N LEU A 10 13.96 27.10 24.96
CA LEU A 10 12.57 27.13 24.49
C LEU A 10 11.80 28.21 25.24
N LEU A 11 11.87 29.45 24.75
CA LEU A 11 10.80 30.47 24.78
C LEU A 11 11.32 31.84 24.29
N THR A 12 10.48 32.51 23.47
CA THR A 12 10.56 33.89 22.92
C THR A 12 11.47 34.06 21.69
N PHE A 13 11.03 34.54 20.52
CA PHE A 13 10.02 35.55 20.12
C PHE A 13 9.14 34.99 18.97
N ALA A 14 7.80 35.05 18.96
CA ALA A 14 6.86 36.18 18.99
C ALA A 14 6.90 37.11 17.75
N THR A 15 5.80 37.04 16.99
CA THR A 15 5.15 38.08 16.17
C THR A 15 5.85 38.60 14.90
N VAL A 16 5.35 38.19 13.72
CA VAL A 16 5.21 39.07 12.55
C VAL A 16 3.84 38.86 11.90
N SER A 17 3.26 40.00 11.55
CA SER A 17 1.91 40.34 11.13
C SER A 17 1.28 39.54 9.98
N TYR A 18 -0.04 39.40 10.12
CA TYR A 18 -1.03 39.30 9.04
C TYR A 18 -0.78 40.35 7.95
N ALA A 19 -0.57 39.90 6.71
CA ALA A 19 -0.71 40.73 5.52
C ALA A 19 -1.99 40.31 4.77
N LYS A 20 -2.98 41.21 4.81
CA LYS A 20 -4.13 41.24 3.90
C LYS A 20 -3.62 41.42 2.46
N TYR A 21 -4.13 40.62 1.53
CA TYR A 21 -4.17 40.98 0.12
C TYR A 21 -5.63 41.32 -0.26
N GLY A 22 -5.82 42.53 -0.80
CA GLY A 22 -7.08 43.09 -1.30
C GLY A 22 -7.63 42.28 -2.48
N SER A 23 -8.95 42.19 -2.67
CA SER A 23 -9.84 43.27 -3.16
C SER A 23 -9.34 43.86 -4.49
N TYR A 24 -9.95 43.37 -5.56
CA TYR A 24 -10.13 44.10 -6.82
C TYR A 24 -11.61 43.93 -7.19
N ASP A 25 -12.33 45.04 -7.08
CA ASP A 25 -13.71 45.20 -7.54
C ASP A 25 -13.75 45.41 -9.06
N ASP A 26 -14.86 44.94 -9.63
CA ASP A 26 -15.67 45.52 -10.72
C ASP A 26 -15.02 45.99 -12.02
N PHE A 27 -15.40 45.30 -13.11
CA PHE A 27 -15.89 45.97 -14.31
C PHE A 27 -17.00 45.14 -14.95
N ASP A 28 -18.22 45.66 -14.84
CA ASP A 28 -19.42 45.21 -15.55
C ASP A 28 -19.60 45.95 -16.89
N ASP A 29 -20.12 45.20 -17.86
CA ASP A 29 -21.04 45.60 -18.95
C ASP A 29 -20.47 46.14 -20.32
N PRO A 30 -21.28 46.16 -21.41
CA PRO A 30 -21.52 45.03 -22.34
C PRO A 30 -21.32 45.41 -23.82
N SER A 31 -21.31 44.44 -24.74
CA SER A 31 -22.09 44.46 -26.01
C SER A 31 -21.65 43.42 -27.03
N GLU A 32 -22.63 42.58 -27.37
CA GLU A 32 -22.91 41.82 -28.60
C GLU A 32 -21.95 41.88 -29.81
N ALA A 33 -21.58 40.70 -30.32
CA ALA A 33 -21.67 40.40 -31.76
C ALA A 33 -21.73 38.87 -32.03
N ASN A 34 -22.98 38.44 -32.15
CA ASN A 34 -23.58 37.25 -32.76
C ASN A 34 -22.83 36.54 -33.93
N ARG A 35 -22.88 35.19 -33.95
CA ARG A 35 -23.11 34.25 -35.10
C ARG A 35 -22.79 32.79 -34.65
N ASP A 36 -23.72 31.94 -34.17
CA ASP A 36 -24.78 31.17 -34.90
C ASP A 36 -24.17 30.01 -35.74
N TRP A 37 -24.45 28.70 -35.64
CA TRP A 37 -25.62 27.84 -35.33
C TRP A 37 -25.07 26.44 -34.85
N GLY A 38 -25.75 25.51 -34.19
CA GLY A 38 -27.12 25.37 -33.69
C GLY A 38 -27.30 23.97 -33.08
N TYR A 39 -28.41 23.75 -32.36
CA TYR A 39 -29.32 22.59 -32.49
C TYR A 39 -30.48 22.74 -31.50
N ARG A 40 -31.70 22.52 -32.02
CA ARG A 40 -33.01 22.71 -31.39
C ARG A 40 -33.20 21.90 -30.12
N GLY A 41 -33.79 22.54 -29.11
CA GLY A 41 -34.49 21.88 -28.02
C GLY A 41 -35.97 21.63 -28.35
N GLU A 42 -36.59 20.75 -27.57
CA GLU A 42 -38.00 20.81 -27.17
C GLU A 42 -38.21 19.89 -25.97
N GLY A 43 -38.92 20.37 -24.94
CA GLY A 43 -39.40 19.55 -23.83
C GLY A 43 -39.34 20.23 -22.46
N THR A 44 -40.47 20.79 -22.03
CA THR A 44 -40.79 21.27 -20.67
C THR A 44 -40.29 20.34 -19.55
N PRO A 45 -39.94 20.84 -18.35
CA PRO A 45 -39.45 20.00 -17.26
C PRO A 45 -40.58 19.11 -16.75
N ALA A 46 -40.54 17.83 -17.10
CA ALA A 46 -41.34 16.82 -16.44
C ALA A 46 -40.99 16.80 -14.95
N GLU A 47 -42.00 16.83 -14.10
CA GLU A 47 -41.89 16.53 -12.67
C GLU A 47 -41.02 15.29 -12.50
N LYS A 48 -39.91 15.42 -11.77
CA LYS A 48 -39.05 14.30 -11.45
C LYS A 48 -39.91 13.26 -10.71
N PRO A 49 -40.04 12.03 -11.23
CA PRO A 49 -40.81 11.01 -10.55
C PRO A 49 -40.21 10.78 -9.17
N ASN A 50 -41.09 10.71 -8.16
CA ASN A 50 -40.76 10.43 -6.77
C ASN A 50 -39.70 9.31 -6.70
N VAL A 51 -38.47 9.71 -6.41
CA VAL A 51 -37.38 8.77 -6.11
C VAL A 51 -37.82 8.06 -4.83
N CYS A 52 -38.04 6.75 -4.94
CA CYS A 52 -38.18 5.88 -3.79
C CYS A 52 -37.02 6.17 -2.84
N VAL A 53 -37.31 6.77 -1.68
CA VAL A 53 -36.37 6.84 -0.57
C VAL A 53 -36.16 5.40 -0.13
N SER A 54 -35.18 4.71 -0.71
CA SER A 54 -34.70 3.44 -0.19
C SER A 54 -34.35 3.70 1.27
N GLN A 55 -34.87 2.88 2.18
CA GLN A 55 -34.46 2.93 3.58
C GLN A 55 -32.93 2.98 3.65
N PRO A 56 -32.35 3.75 4.58
CA PRO A 56 -30.90 3.78 4.72
C PRO A 56 -30.40 2.35 4.96
N LEU A 57 -29.65 1.80 4.02
CA LEU A 57 -29.09 0.45 4.16
C LEU A 57 -28.03 0.47 5.24
N GLY A 58 -28.01 -0.55 6.11
CA GLY A 58 -26.88 -0.77 7.00
C GLY A 58 -25.62 -1.15 6.22
N GLY A 59 -24.43 -1.03 6.83
CA GLY A 59 -23.15 -1.26 6.16
C GLY A 59 -23.06 -2.59 5.40
N ILE A 60 -23.52 -3.70 6.01
CA ILE A 60 -23.57 -5.02 5.38
C ILE A 60 -24.53 -5.06 4.20
N ASP A 61 -25.74 -4.55 4.36
CA ASP A 61 -26.75 -4.54 3.30
C ASP A 61 -26.28 -3.69 2.12
N TRP A 62 -25.61 -2.57 2.39
CA TRP A 62 -25.00 -1.72 1.39
C TRP A 62 -23.88 -2.46 0.62
N ILE A 63 -22.94 -3.12 1.30
CA ILE A 63 -21.88 -3.91 0.65
C ILE A 63 -22.48 -4.95 -0.30
N LEU A 64 -23.49 -5.69 0.16
CA LEU A 64 -24.14 -6.70 -0.67
C LEU A 64 -24.90 -6.09 -1.86
N SER A 65 -25.47 -4.89 -1.70
CA SER A 65 -26.18 -4.20 -2.79
C SER A 65 -25.28 -3.74 -3.93
N VAL A 66 -23.99 -3.46 -3.65
CA VAL A 66 -23.02 -3.00 -4.66
C VAL A 66 -22.12 -4.13 -5.20
N ARG A 67 -22.37 -5.37 -4.77
CA ARG A 67 -21.67 -6.58 -5.23
C ARG A 67 -21.88 -6.78 -6.73
N GLN A 68 -20.82 -7.12 -7.45
CA GLN A 68 -20.88 -7.43 -8.87
C GLN A 68 -21.42 -8.86 -9.11
N PRO A 69 -21.91 -9.18 -10.33
CA PRO A 69 -22.43 -10.50 -10.66
C PRO A 69 -21.42 -11.65 -10.53
N ASP A 70 -20.11 -11.34 -10.59
CA ASP A 70 -19.00 -12.27 -10.37
C ASP A 70 -18.70 -12.50 -8.87
N TYR A 71 -19.56 -12.01 -7.98
CA TYR A 71 -19.40 -12.04 -6.53
C TYR A 71 -18.23 -11.17 -6.01
N GLY A 72 -17.66 -10.31 -6.85
CA GLY A 72 -16.59 -9.38 -6.49
C GLY A 72 -17.04 -7.94 -6.23
N TRP A 73 -16.06 -7.10 -5.91
CA TRP A 73 -16.20 -5.65 -5.75
C TRP A 73 -15.11 -4.89 -6.52
N ARG A 74 -14.73 -5.42 -7.69
CA ARG A 74 -13.62 -4.88 -8.50
C ARG A 74 -12.32 -4.89 -7.69
N GLU A 75 -11.67 -3.74 -7.53
CA GLU A 75 -10.41 -3.63 -6.79
C GLU A 75 -10.61 -3.73 -5.27
N GLU A 76 -11.86 -3.73 -4.79
CA GLU A 76 -12.19 -3.65 -3.36
C GLU A 76 -12.69 -4.97 -2.74
N THR A 77 -12.63 -6.07 -3.49
CA THR A 77 -13.13 -7.39 -3.02
C THR A 77 -12.50 -7.80 -1.69
N HIS A 78 -11.21 -7.51 -1.50
CA HIS A 78 -10.51 -7.78 -0.25
C HIS A 78 -11.16 -7.07 0.96
N ARG A 79 -11.58 -5.80 0.83
CA ARG A 79 -12.23 -5.07 1.92
C ARG A 79 -13.62 -5.61 2.19
N ALA A 80 -14.40 -5.83 1.14
CA ALA A 80 -15.75 -6.37 1.26
C ALA A 80 -15.74 -7.74 1.96
N VAL A 81 -14.85 -8.64 1.54
CA VAL A 81 -14.67 -9.96 2.14
C VAL A 81 -14.28 -9.86 3.62
N ILE A 82 -13.34 -8.96 3.98
CA ILE A 82 -12.98 -8.75 5.38
C ILE A 82 -14.20 -8.29 6.19
N VAL A 83 -14.98 -7.33 5.68
CA VAL A 83 -16.19 -6.82 6.36
C VAL A 83 -17.20 -7.93 6.61
N LEU A 84 -17.48 -8.74 5.59
CA LEU A 84 -18.42 -9.85 5.71
C LEU A 84 -17.91 -10.89 6.70
N ALA A 85 -16.62 -11.21 6.69
CA ALA A 85 -16.00 -12.13 7.65
C ALA A 85 -16.05 -11.62 9.10
N VAL A 86 -15.72 -10.35 9.35
CA VAL A 86 -15.83 -9.75 10.71
C VAL A 86 -17.26 -9.59 11.18
N ASN A 87 -18.25 -9.76 10.30
CA ASN A 87 -19.66 -9.84 10.64
C ASN A 87 -20.21 -11.28 10.58
N ASN A 88 -19.33 -12.29 10.60
CA ASN A 88 -19.68 -13.73 10.61
C ASN A 88 -20.52 -14.16 9.40
N TRP A 89 -20.33 -13.53 8.24
CA TRP A 89 -21.04 -13.87 7.00
C TRP A 89 -22.56 -13.85 7.16
N LYS A 90 -23.06 -12.92 7.99
CA LYS A 90 -24.47 -12.83 8.35
C LYS A 90 -25.34 -12.80 7.09
N HIS A 91 -26.37 -13.65 7.06
CA HIS A 91 -27.36 -13.73 5.97
C HIS A 91 -26.83 -14.26 4.62
N LEU A 92 -25.62 -14.84 4.58
CA LEU A 92 -25.05 -15.42 3.36
C LEU A 92 -25.08 -16.95 3.39
N THR A 93 -25.32 -17.55 2.23
CA THR A 93 -25.25 -19.01 2.08
C THR A 93 -23.79 -19.48 1.94
N PRO A 94 -23.46 -20.73 2.31
CA PRO A 94 -22.11 -21.28 2.11
C PRO A 94 -21.61 -21.19 0.66
N GLN A 95 -22.53 -21.33 -0.30
CA GLN A 95 -22.20 -21.21 -1.73
C GLN A 95 -21.78 -19.78 -2.09
N GLU A 96 -22.50 -18.77 -1.62
CA GLU A 96 -22.12 -17.37 -1.87
C GLU A 96 -20.78 -17.02 -1.24
N ILE A 97 -20.54 -17.48 0.00
CA ILE A 97 -19.26 -17.32 0.70
C ILE A 97 -18.13 -17.90 -0.16
N GLN A 98 -18.30 -19.14 -0.64
CA GLN A 98 -17.31 -19.79 -1.50
C GLN A 98 -17.05 -19.02 -2.81
N GLN A 99 -18.08 -18.46 -3.45
CA GLN A 99 -17.89 -17.68 -4.68
C GLN A 99 -17.08 -16.39 -4.42
N MET A 100 -17.37 -15.68 -3.31
CA MET A 100 -16.63 -14.48 -2.93
C MET A 100 -15.18 -14.79 -2.56
N GLU A 101 -14.93 -15.91 -1.87
CA GLU A 101 -13.57 -16.40 -1.59
C GLU A 101 -12.81 -16.72 -2.88
N LEU A 102 -13.43 -17.43 -3.82
CA LEU A 102 -12.80 -17.78 -5.09
C LEU A 102 -12.50 -16.52 -5.93
N GLN A 103 -13.42 -15.56 -5.96
CA GLN A 103 -13.22 -14.31 -6.67
C GLN A 103 -12.04 -13.51 -6.09
N LEU A 104 -11.91 -13.45 -4.76
CA LEU A 104 -10.74 -12.86 -4.09
C LEU A 104 -9.43 -13.53 -4.55
N GLU A 105 -9.40 -14.86 -4.61
CA GLU A 105 -8.21 -15.61 -5.05
C GLU A 105 -7.89 -15.37 -6.53
N VAL A 106 -8.91 -15.26 -7.40
CA VAL A 106 -8.74 -14.94 -8.82
C VAL A 106 -8.15 -13.54 -9.00
N GLU A 107 -8.67 -12.54 -8.28
CA GLU A 107 -8.19 -11.15 -8.35
C GLU A 107 -6.75 -11.02 -7.84
N LEU A 108 -6.43 -11.68 -6.72
CA LEU A 108 -5.06 -11.76 -6.21
C LEU A 108 -4.12 -12.44 -7.21
N THR A 109 -4.54 -13.58 -7.80
CA THR A 109 -3.76 -14.28 -8.81
C THR A 109 -3.50 -13.39 -10.02
N LYS A 110 -4.52 -12.67 -10.50
CA LYS A 110 -4.41 -11.71 -11.59
C LYS A 110 -3.44 -10.57 -11.24
N ALA A 111 -3.50 -10.03 -10.02
CA ALA A 111 -2.59 -8.98 -9.58
C ALA A 111 -1.13 -9.48 -9.50
N LEU A 112 -0.92 -10.68 -8.97
CA LEU A 112 0.41 -11.31 -8.91
C LEU A 112 0.97 -11.60 -10.31
N LEU A 113 0.13 -12.09 -11.23
CA LEU A 113 0.51 -12.34 -12.63
C LEU A 113 0.83 -11.04 -13.36
N ARG A 114 0.04 -9.99 -13.15
CA ARG A 114 0.23 -8.67 -13.79
C ARG A 114 1.29 -7.82 -13.15
N ASN A 115 1.94 -8.25 -12.07
CA ASN A 115 2.95 -7.46 -11.35
C ASN A 115 4.12 -6.94 -12.21
N HIS A 116 4.32 -7.50 -13.41
CA HIS A 116 5.31 -7.05 -14.40
C HIS A 116 4.85 -5.86 -15.26
N THR A 117 3.55 -5.55 -15.28
CA THR A 117 2.91 -4.45 -16.04
C THR A 117 2.18 -3.46 -15.14
N PHE A 118 1.59 -3.95 -14.05
CA PHE A 118 0.95 -3.20 -12.99
C PHE A 118 1.42 -3.75 -11.65
N GLU A 119 2.36 -3.05 -11.02
CA GLU A 119 2.93 -3.48 -9.74
C GLU A 119 1.83 -3.54 -8.66
N LEU A 120 1.85 -4.61 -7.87
CA LEU A 120 0.96 -4.78 -6.73
C LEU A 120 1.47 -3.93 -5.56
N HIS A 121 0.70 -2.91 -5.20
CA HIS A 121 1.04 -2.01 -4.09
C HIS A 121 1.22 -2.77 -2.77
N PRO A 122 2.24 -2.44 -1.94
CA PRO A 122 2.45 -3.09 -0.64
C PRO A 122 1.20 -3.06 0.25
N ASN A 123 0.49 -1.93 0.30
CA ASN A 123 -0.81 -1.81 0.96
C ASN A 123 -1.88 -2.74 0.39
N ASP A 124 -1.95 -2.94 -0.93
CA ASP A 124 -2.89 -3.90 -1.53
C ASP A 124 -2.52 -5.33 -1.17
N LEU A 125 -1.22 -5.67 -1.21
CA LEU A 125 -0.71 -6.97 -0.73
C LEU A 125 -1.08 -7.20 0.75
N ALA A 126 -0.94 -6.18 1.60
CA ALA A 126 -1.34 -6.23 3.00
C ALA A 126 -2.86 -6.46 3.16
N LEU A 127 -3.69 -5.82 2.33
CA LEU A 127 -5.13 -6.04 2.31
C LEU A 127 -5.50 -7.46 1.86
N TYR A 128 -4.84 -7.99 0.83
CA TYR A 128 -5.03 -9.38 0.41
C TYR A 128 -4.62 -10.37 1.50
N ILE A 129 -3.50 -10.12 2.21
CA ILE A 129 -3.09 -10.95 3.35
C ILE A 129 -4.17 -10.92 4.44
N HIS A 130 -4.69 -9.75 4.80
CA HIS A 130 -5.80 -9.65 5.75
C HIS A 130 -7.04 -10.41 5.28
N ALA A 131 -7.40 -10.30 4.01
CA ALA A 131 -8.57 -10.98 3.46
C ALA A 131 -8.42 -12.50 3.46
N LEU A 132 -7.25 -13.03 3.10
CA LEU A 132 -6.94 -14.46 3.20
C LEU A 132 -7.03 -14.95 4.64
N ILE A 133 -6.48 -14.20 5.61
CA ILE A 133 -6.60 -14.55 7.03
C ILE A 133 -8.07 -14.56 7.44
N ALA A 134 -8.85 -13.54 7.04
CA ALA A 134 -10.26 -13.43 7.37
C ALA A 134 -11.11 -14.60 6.83
N THR A 135 -10.75 -15.13 5.66
CA THR A 135 -11.37 -16.31 5.02
C THR A 135 -10.71 -17.64 5.42
N LYS A 136 -9.88 -17.64 6.47
CA LYS A 136 -9.20 -18.84 6.99
C LYS A 136 -8.28 -19.52 5.96
N ARG A 137 -7.74 -18.76 5.01
CA ARG A 137 -6.72 -19.18 4.05
C ARG A 137 -5.33 -18.81 4.57
N ASN A 138 -4.34 -19.66 4.30
CA ASN A 138 -2.98 -19.43 4.75
C ASN A 138 -2.22 -18.53 3.73
N PRO A 139 -1.92 -17.25 4.06
CA PRO A 139 -1.20 -16.35 3.16
C PRO A 139 0.29 -16.73 2.95
N ARG A 140 0.85 -17.66 3.74
CA ARG A 140 2.20 -18.19 3.51
C ARG A 140 2.27 -19.26 2.43
N ASN A 141 1.12 -19.79 2.02
CA ASN A 141 1.04 -20.80 0.99
C ASN A 141 -0.15 -20.51 0.07
N PHE A 142 -0.14 -19.34 -0.54
CA PHE A 142 -1.09 -19.01 -1.60
C PHE A 142 -0.61 -19.65 -2.91
N TYR A 143 -1.08 -20.86 -3.21
CA TYR A 143 -0.66 -21.64 -4.39
C TYR A 143 0.87 -21.77 -4.54
N GLY A 144 1.59 -21.97 -3.43
CA GLY A 144 3.06 -22.05 -3.40
C GLY A 144 3.79 -20.70 -3.32
N ILE A 145 3.06 -19.58 -3.21
CA ILE A 145 3.62 -18.24 -3.02
C ILE A 145 3.47 -17.83 -1.55
N ASP A 146 4.59 -17.45 -0.92
CA ASP A 146 4.60 -16.90 0.44
C ASP A 146 4.47 -15.37 0.40
N LEU A 147 3.21 -14.90 0.52
CA LEU A 147 2.88 -13.47 0.49
C LEU A 147 3.37 -12.74 1.74
N VAL A 148 3.41 -13.44 2.88
CA VAL A 148 3.88 -12.89 4.16
C VAL A 148 5.38 -12.63 4.10
N SER A 149 6.14 -13.58 3.55
CA SER A 149 7.58 -13.39 3.30
C SER A 149 7.82 -12.24 2.34
N ARG A 150 7.05 -12.16 1.24
CA ARG A 150 7.13 -11.04 0.29
C ARG A 150 6.91 -9.69 0.99
N LEU A 151 5.86 -9.56 1.80
CA LEU A 151 5.61 -8.36 2.59
C LEU A 151 6.73 -8.06 3.61
N SER A 152 7.24 -9.10 4.29
CA SER A 152 8.35 -8.98 5.26
C SER A 152 9.63 -8.49 4.59
N HIS A 153 9.89 -8.92 3.35
CA HIS A 153 10.98 -8.43 2.54
C HIS A 153 10.82 -6.95 2.16
N LEU A 154 9.63 -6.50 1.77
CA LEU A 154 9.34 -5.09 1.48
C LEU A 154 9.59 -4.22 2.72
N VAL A 155 9.08 -4.65 3.88
CA VAL A 155 9.29 -3.96 5.17
C VAL A 155 10.77 -3.91 5.58
N SER A 156 11.53 -4.97 5.32
CA SER A 156 12.94 -5.06 5.73
C SER A 156 13.91 -4.41 4.75
N GLY A 157 13.54 -4.35 3.46
CA GLY A 157 14.33 -3.74 2.40
C GLY A 157 14.16 -2.22 2.30
N SER A 158 13.11 -1.68 2.92
CA SER A 158 12.88 -0.24 2.98
C SER A 158 13.97 0.46 3.81
N TYR A 159 14.86 1.16 3.13
CA TYR A 159 15.78 2.11 3.77
C TYR A 159 15.05 3.38 4.23
N TYR A 160 13.82 3.60 3.74
CA TYR A 160 12.94 4.73 4.04
C TYR A 160 11.71 4.33 4.87
N GLN A 161 10.80 5.28 5.06
CA GLN A 161 9.59 5.20 5.89
C GLN A 161 8.79 3.90 5.68
N VAL A 162 8.53 3.17 6.78
CA VAL A 162 7.70 1.97 6.78
C VAL A 162 6.28 2.32 7.25
N HIS A 163 5.30 2.19 6.37
CA HIS A 163 3.90 2.46 6.69
C HIS A 163 3.35 1.45 7.74
N PRO A 164 2.70 1.91 8.83
CA PRO A 164 2.28 1.03 9.93
C PRO A 164 1.23 -0.03 9.53
N PHE A 165 0.46 0.21 8.46
CA PHE A 165 -0.45 -0.81 7.92
C PHE A 165 0.27 -2.12 7.53
N LEU A 166 1.49 -2.03 6.98
CA LEU A 166 2.26 -3.21 6.59
C LEU A 166 2.69 -4.01 7.82
N LEU A 167 3.06 -3.32 8.90
CA LEU A 167 3.38 -3.94 10.20
C LEU A 167 2.16 -4.62 10.81
N LEU A 168 0.98 -4.00 10.70
CA LEU A 168 -0.28 -4.60 11.15
C LEU A 168 -0.60 -5.88 10.37
N ALA A 169 -0.41 -5.89 9.04
CA ALA A 169 -0.60 -7.07 8.21
C ALA A 169 0.37 -8.21 8.55
N LEU A 170 1.66 -7.91 8.74
CA LEU A 170 2.64 -8.90 9.22
C LEU A 170 2.22 -9.49 10.57
N CYS A 171 1.85 -8.63 11.53
CA CYS A 171 1.43 -9.11 12.84
C CYS A 171 0.17 -9.98 12.78
N ASN A 172 -0.79 -9.64 11.93
CA ASN A 172 -1.99 -10.46 11.69
C ASN A 172 -1.62 -11.80 11.06
N ALA A 173 -0.58 -11.86 10.23
CA ALA A 173 -0.02 -13.11 9.73
C ALA A 173 0.89 -13.85 10.73
N ASN A 174 0.91 -13.43 12.01
CA ASN A 174 1.81 -13.93 13.06
C ASN A 174 3.31 -13.83 12.71
N GLU A 175 3.70 -12.83 11.91
CA GLU A 175 5.08 -12.53 11.53
C GLU A 175 5.58 -11.27 12.25
N LYS A 176 6.81 -11.32 12.78
CA LYS A 176 7.51 -10.14 13.29
C LYS A 176 8.33 -9.49 12.17
N PRO A 177 8.49 -8.16 12.17
CA PRO A 177 9.52 -7.51 11.38
C PRO A 177 10.89 -8.11 11.69
N LYS A 178 11.79 -8.13 10.69
CA LYS A 178 13.17 -8.59 10.91
C LYS A 178 13.87 -7.70 11.94
N HIS A 179 14.87 -8.26 12.62
CA HIS A 179 15.64 -7.56 13.66
C HIS A 179 16.31 -6.26 13.19
N THR A 180 16.50 -6.09 11.88
CA THR A 180 16.99 -4.85 11.25
C THR A 180 16.02 -3.69 11.35
N LEU A 181 14.74 -3.95 11.67
CA LEU A 181 13.71 -2.96 11.90
C LEU A 181 13.15 -3.12 13.33
N SER A 182 13.89 -2.60 14.31
CA SER A 182 13.44 -2.43 15.69
C SER A 182 12.46 -1.25 15.84
N PHE A 183 11.75 -1.19 16.97
CA PHE A 183 10.84 -0.08 17.29
C PHE A 183 11.54 1.29 17.18
N ALA A 184 12.74 1.40 17.75
CA ALA A 184 13.53 2.63 17.69
C ALA A 184 13.95 3.01 16.26
N GLN A 185 14.31 2.02 15.44
CA GLN A 185 14.63 2.25 14.02
C GLN A 185 13.39 2.68 13.24
N TRP A 186 12.24 2.04 13.46
CA TRP A 186 10.97 2.46 12.85
C TRP A 186 10.63 3.91 13.24
N MET A 187 10.74 4.25 14.53
CA MET A 187 10.52 5.62 15.03
C MET A 187 11.47 6.62 14.37
N GLN A 188 12.75 6.26 14.19
CA GLN A 188 13.73 7.12 13.52
C GLN A 188 13.40 7.35 12.04
N GLN A 189 13.02 6.28 11.32
CA GLN A 189 12.62 6.35 9.91
C GLN A 189 11.33 7.16 9.71
N ASN A 190 10.44 7.14 10.70
CA ASN A 190 9.13 7.79 10.65
C ASN A 190 9.06 9.12 11.42
N ARG A 191 10.20 9.66 11.91
CA ARG A 191 10.23 10.82 12.83
C ARG A 191 9.52 12.09 12.32
N HIS A 192 9.43 12.24 11.00
CA HIS A 192 8.85 13.41 10.32
C HIS A 192 7.44 13.14 9.78
N PHE A 193 6.93 11.92 9.92
CA PHE A 193 5.70 11.49 9.29
C PHE A 193 4.63 11.17 10.32
N GLY A 194 3.44 11.72 10.10
CA GLY A 194 2.24 11.38 10.88
C GLY A 194 2.26 11.77 12.35
N LYS A 195 3.24 12.57 12.80
CA LYS A 195 3.36 13.03 14.19
C LYS A 195 2.12 13.80 14.66
N ASP A 196 1.52 14.57 13.76
CA ASP A 196 0.30 15.36 14.03
C ASP A 196 -0.93 14.78 13.31
N ASN A 197 -0.78 13.64 12.61
CA ASN A 197 -1.89 13.00 11.91
C ASN A 197 -2.48 11.89 12.80
N LEU A 198 -3.70 12.13 13.27
CA LEU A 198 -4.40 11.23 14.19
C LEU A 198 -4.64 9.83 13.61
N GLU A 199 -4.90 9.73 12.31
CA GLU A 199 -5.12 8.44 11.62
C GLU A 199 -3.84 7.62 11.55
N TYR A 200 -2.71 8.27 11.23
CA TYR A 200 -1.42 7.62 11.20
C TYR A 200 -1.01 7.13 12.58
N MET A 201 -1.20 7.96 13.62
CA MET A 201 -0.95 7.59 15.01
C MET A 201 -1.84 6.42 15.46
N ALA A 202 -3.13 6.45 15.13
CA ALA A 202 -4.05 5.35 15.43
C ALA A 202 -3.63 4.05 14.75
N LEU A 203 -3.23 4.11 13.48
CA LEU A 203 -2.78 2.94 12.73
C LEU A 203 -1.47 2.38 13.28
N ALA A 204 -0.51 3.24 13.62
CA ALA A 204 0.73 2.85 14.28
C ALA A 204 0.47 2.21 15.65
N LEU A 205 -0.39 2.84 16.47
CA LEU A 205 -0.81 2.29 17.76
C LEU A 205 -1.40 0.89 17.58
N ASN A 206 -2.33 0.72 16.63
CA ASN A 206 -2.95 -0.58 16.33
C ASN A 206 -1.91 -1.64 15.91
N ALA A 207 -0.98 -1.29 15.02
CA ALA A 207 0.09 -2.17 14.59
C ALA A 207 1.00 -2.61 15.74
N PHE A 208 1.43 -1.70 16.60
CA PHE A 208 2.33 -2.01 17.71
C PHE A 208 1.61 -2.74 18.87
N GLU A 209 0.34 -2.47 19.13
CA GLU A 209 -0.46 -3.28 20.05
C GLU A 209 -0.57 -4.72 19.57
N CYS A 210 -0.76 -4.92 18.26
CA CYS A 210 -0.71 -6.25 17.68
C CYS A 210 0.69 -6.87 17.90
N LEU A 211 1.76 -6.18 17.53
CA LEU A 211 3.13 -6.72 17.59
C LEU A 211 3.54 -7.10 19.01
N LYS A 212 3.06 -6.40 20.04
CA LYS A 212 3.22 -6.79 21.44
C LYS A 212 2.69 -8.20 21.73
N THR A 213 1.58 -8.61 21.10
CA THR A 213 1.04 -9.98 21.24
C THR A 213 2.00 -11.06 20.76
N LEU A 214 2.98 -10.70 19.92
CA LEU A 214 4.03 -11.59 19.47
C LEU A 214 5.29 -11.51 20.35
N ASN A 215 5.32 -10.70 21.41
CA ASN A 215 6.54 -10.35 22.15
C ASN A 215 7.56 -9.58 21.28
N TYR A 216 7.09 -8.65 20.45
CA TYR A 216 7.96 -7.66 19.82
C TYR A 216 8.25 -6.54 20.82
N PRO A 217 9.51 -6.10 21.00
CA PRO A 217 9.85 -5.08 21.99
C PRO A 217 9.34 -3.71 21.53
N VAL A 218 8.54 -3.06 22.38
CA VAL A 218 7.96 -1.74 22.17
C VAL A 218 8.21 -0.89 23.43
N ASP A 219 8.42 0.42 23.25
CA ASP A 219 8.50 1.35 24.39
C ASP A 219 7.08 1.63 24.94
N GLU A 220 6.73 0.99 26.06
CA GLU A 220 5.42 1.16 26.68
C GLU A 220 5.14 2.57 27.19
N ARG A 221 6.17 3.34 27.58
CA ARG A 221 5.96 4.72 28.03
C ARG A 221 5.50 5.55 26.85
N PHE A 222 6.23 5.47 25.74
CA PHE A 222 5.85 6.13 24.50
C PHE A 222 4.46 5.70 24.03
N MET A 223 4.16 4.40 24.00
CA MET A 223 2.84 3.91 23.60
C MET A 223 1.74 4.42 24.51
N ASN A 224 2.00 4.51 25.82
CA ASN A 224 1.04 5.07 26.77
C ASN A 224 0.78 6.55 26.50
N ASP A 225 1.80 7.33 26.20
CA ASP A 225 1.65 8.75 25.85
C ASP A 225 0.84 8.91 24.56
N VAL A 226 1.07 8.06 23.55
CA VAL A 226 0.28 8.03 22.31
C VAL A 226 -1.19 7.70 22.60
N ARG A 227 -1.49 6.70 23.44
CA ARG A 227 -2.88 6.38 23.82
C ARG A 227 -3.59 7.58 24.46
N HIS A 228 -2.94 8.25 25.42
CA HIS A 228 -3.51 9.41 26.11
C HIS A 228 -3.70 10.59 25.16
N SER A 229 -2.70 10.86 24.31
CA SER A 229 -2.78 11.90 23.28
C SER A 229 -3.98 11.66 22.36
N ILE A 230 -4.11 10.45 21.79
CA ILE A 230 -5.22 10.10 20.90
C ILE A 230 -6.57 10.22 21.63
N ALA A 231 -6.69 9.66 22.84
CA ALA A 231 -7.91 9.69 23.63
C ALA A 231 -8.40 11.12 23.90
N ALA A 232 -7.48 12.06 24.17
CA ALA A 232 -7.79 13.46 24.46
C ALA A 232 -8.41 14.23 23.26
N HIS A 233 -8.36 13.68 22.04
CA HIS A 233 -8.95 14.30 20.85
C HIS A 233 -10.44 13.99 20.67
N GLN A 234 -11.08 13.26 21.59
CA GLN A 234 -12.50 12.96 21.46
C GLN A 234 -13.36 14.23 21.56
N LEU A 235 -14.21 14.45 20.57
CA LEU A 235 -15.16 15.55 20.52
C LEU A 235 -16.43 15.25 21.32
N GLN A 236 -17.24 16.29 21.57
CA GLN A 236 -18.47 16.18 22.35
C GLN A 236 -19.52 15.25 21.71
N ASP A 237 -19.54 15.14 20.38
CA ASP A 237 -20.41 14.20 19.65
C ASP A 237 -19.94 12.74 19.77
N GLY A 238 -18.76 12.50 20.36
CA GLY A 238 -18.12 11.20 20.52
C GLY A 238 -17.13 10.84 19.42
N SER A 239 -17.06 11.63 18.35
CA SER A 239 -16.15 11.41 17.24
C SER A 239 -14.71 11.85 17.55
N PHE A 240 -13.80 11.51 16.64
CA PHE A 240 -12.44 12.04 16.59
C PHE A 240 -12.27 12.90 15.32
N GLY A 241 -13.27 13.73 15.00
CA GLY A 241 -13.28 14.67 13.87
C GLY A 241 -14.14 14.20 12.70
N ASN A 242 -13.85 13.02 12.13
CA ASN A 242 -14.63 12.45 11.03
C ASN A 242 -14.80 10.92 11.18
N VAL A 243 -15.59 10.31 10.30
CA VAL A 243 -15.92 8.88 10.34
C VAL A 243 -14.69 7.96 10.19
N TYR A 244 -13.76 8.29 9.29
CA TYR A 244 -12.56 7.49 9.01
C TYR A 244 -11.61 7.49 10.21
N THR A 245 -11.31 8.69 10.71
CA THR A 245 -10.45 8.88 11.89
C THR A 245 -11.06 8.26 13.14
N THR A 246 -12.36 8.46 13.37
CA THR A 246 -13.08 7.86 14.51
C THR A 246 -13.00 6.34 14.48
N ALA A 247 -13.23 5.73 13.32
CA ALA A 247 -13.19 4.28 13.17
C ALA A 247 -11.78 3.71 13.44
N LEU A 248 -10.72 4.34 12.92
CA LEU A 248 -9.34 3.94 13.17
C LEU A 248 -8.96 4.09 14.65
N VAL A 249 -9.34 5.20 15.29
CA VAL A 249 -9.07 5.43 16.71
C VAL A 249 -9.79 4.41 17.59
N VAL A 250 -11.06 4.09 17.30
CA VAL A 250 -11.80 3.06 18.04
C VAL A 250 -11.11 1.70 17.92
N GLN A 251 -10.64 1.32 16.73
CA GLN A 251 -9.88 0.08 16.53
C GLN A 251 -8.57 0.08 17.35
N ALA A 252 -7.81 1.17 17.30
CA ALA A 252 -6.54 1.31 18.01
C ALA A 252 -6.71 1.27 19.54
N LEU A 253 -7.73 1.95 20.06
CA LEU A 253 -8.00 2.01 21.49
C LEU A 253 -8.76 0.78 22.03
N ALA A 254 -9.27 -0.12 21.17
CA ALA A 254 -9.95 -1.33 21.60
C ALA A 254 -9.06 -2.30 22.41
N SER A 255 -7.75 -2.23 22.22
CA SER A 255 -6.76 -2.99 22.99
C SER A 255 -6.22 -2.24 24.21
N SER A 256 -6.62 -0.97 24.40
CA SER A 256 -6.07 -0.12 25.43
C SER A 256 -6.70 -0.36 26.81
N PRO A 257 -6.01 -0.01 27.92
CA PRO A 257 -6.56 -0.15 29.26
C PRO A 257 -7.84 0.66 29.47
N ASN A 258 -8.76 0.15 30.30
CA ASN A 258 -10.00 0.84 30.67
C ASN A 258 -9.78 2.15 31.45
N SER A 259 -8.55 2.45 31.88
CA SER A 259 -8.19 3.65 32.63
C SER A 259 -8.02 4.90 31.76
N LEU A 260 -8.10 4.78 30.43
CA LEU A 260 -8.05 5.93 29.52
C LEU A 260 -9.35 6.71 29.56
N ASP A 261 -9.23 8.02 29.67
CA ASP A 261 -10.36 8.95 29.71
C ASP A 261 -10.90 9.22 28.29
N TRP A 262 -11.65 8.24 27.75
CA TRP A 262 -12.44 8.43 26.53
C TRP A 262 -13.74 7.61 26.58
N ASN A 263 -14.78 8.12 25.92
CA ASN A 263 -16.10 7.51 25.88
C ASN A 263 -16.28 6.63 24.64
N LYS A 264 -15.89 5.36 24.76
CA LYS A 264 -16.06 4.35 23.69
C LYS A 264 -17.51 4.26 23.19
N GLN A 265 -18.48 4.28 24.10
CA GLN A 265 -19.89 4.10 23.73
C GLN A 265 -20.39 5.26 22.85
N ARG A 266 -20.02 6.50 23.15
CA ARG A 266 -20.37 7.65 22.29
C ARG A 266 -19.72 7.54 20.91
N ALA A 267 -18.46 7.11 20.83
CA ALA A 267 -17.80 6.88 19.54
C ALA A 267 -18.51 5.79 18.71
N LEU A 268 -18.93 4.69 19.34
CA LEU A 268 -19.70 3.64 18.66
C LEU A 268 -21.09 4.12 18.22
N VAL A 269 -21.76 4.97 19.02
CA VAL A 269 -23.04 5.58 18.63
C VAL A 269 -22.86 6.51 17.43
N TYR A 270 -21.80 7.32 17.42
CA TYR A 270 -21.43 8.15 16.27
C TYR A 270 -21.20 7.29 15.02
N LEU A 271 -20.39 6.23 15.10
CA LEU A 271 -20.12 5.36 13.95
C LEU A 271 -21.40 4.67 13.42
N ARG A 272 -22.31 4.25 14.31
CA ARG A 272 -23.62 3.69 13.90
C ARG A 272 -24.54 4.73 13.25
N SER A 273 -24.46 6.00 13.65
CA SER A 273 -25.24 7.05 12.97
C SER A 273 -24.69 7.32 11.57
N GLN A 274 -23.37 7.21 11.39
CA GLN A 274 -22.70 7.35 10.09
C GLN A 274 -22.83 6.11 9.19
N SER A 275 -23.16 4.93 9.72
CA SER A 275 -23.26 3.68 8.94
C SER A 275 -24.46 3.62 7.98
N THR A 276 -25.12 4.75 7.75
CA THR A 276 -26.28 4.90 6.87
C THR A 276 -26.20 6.17 6.00
N VAL A 277 -25.14 6.97 6.17
CA VAL A 277 -24.94 8.28 5.53
C VAL A 277 -23.63 8.23 4.76
N ASP A 278 -23.66 8.58 3.47
CA ASP A 278 -22.47 8.65 2.60
C ASP A 278 -21.57 7.41 2.63
N LEU A 279 -22.20 6.23 2.57
CA LEU A 279 -21.51 4.94 2.53
C LEU A 279 -20.67 4.78 1.27
N ASN A 280 -19.40 4.43 1.48
CA ASN A 280 -18.49 3.93 0.45
C ASN A 280 -17.74 2.73 1.02
N MET A 281 -16.93 2.06 0.20
CA MET A 281 -16.24 0.85 0.64
C MET A 281 -15.30 1.12 1.81
N ILE A 282 -14.55 2.22 1.77
CA ILE A 282 -13.55 2.55 2.79
C ILE A 282 -14.24 2.89 4.12
N SER A 283 -15.26 3.75 4.10
CA SER A 283 -16.00 4.12 5.31
C SER A 283 -16.69 2.91 5.91
N THR A 284 -17.37 2.09 5.09
CA THR A 284 -18.02 0.87 5.56
C THR A 284 -17.02 -0.13 6.14
N TYR A 285 -15.89 -0.34 5.46
CA TYR A 285 -14.81 -1.20 5.94
C TYR A 285 -14.30 -0.79 7.33
N LEU A 286 -13.99 0.49 7.51
CA LEU A 286 -13.46 0.99 8.78
C LEU A 286 -14.51 0.97 9.89
N ILE A 287 -15.76 1.37 9.60
CA ILE A 287 -16.87 1.36 10.56
C ILE A 287 -17.10 -0.06 11.06
N GLU A 288 -17.23 -1.04 10.16
CA GLU A 288 -17.57 -2.42 10.53
C GLU A 288 -16.47 -3.09 11.35
N LEU A 289 -15.19 -2.79 11.07
CA LEU A 289 -14.08 -3.20 11.93
C LEU A 289 -14.15 -2.56 13.32
N ALA A 290 -14.43 -1.26 13.39
CA ALA A 290 -14.54 -0.54 14.66
C ALA A 290 -15.72 -1.04 15.51
N LEU A 291 -16.88 -1.31 14.89
CA LEU A 291 -18.06 -1.84 15.57
C LEU A 291 -17.85 -3.26 16.10
N ASN A 292 -16.97 -4.05 15.47
CA ASN A 292 -16.63 -5.41 15.89
C ASN A 292 -15.39 -5.49 16.81
N SER A 293 -14.80 -4.34 17.19
CA SER A 293 -13.53 -4.26 17.91
C SER A 293 -13.52 -4.88 19.32
N ASP A 294 -14.69 -5.05 19.96
CA ASP A 294 -14.82 -5.78 21.23
C ASP A 294 -14.59 -7.29 21.05
N ARG A 295 -14.98 -7.84 19.90
CA ARG A 295 -14.90 -9.27 19.60
C ARG A 295 -13.61 -9.62 18.87
N ILE A 296 -13.22 -8.76 17.92
CA ILE A 296 -12.10 -8.96 17.01
C ILE A 296 -11.22 -7.73 17.13
N LYS A 297 -10.14 -7.82 17.90
CA LYS A 297 -9.20 -6.69 18.05
C LYS A 297 -8.29 -6.62 16.83
N PHE A 298 -7.85 -7.77 16.36
CA PHE A 298 -7.05 -7.95 15.15
C PHE A 298 -7.69 -8.99 14.24
N ILE A 299 -7.53 -8.87 12.92
CA ILE A 299 -8.09 -9.81 11.94
C ILE A 299 -7.72 -11.27 12.24
N LYS A 300 -6.51 -11.53 12.75
CA LYS A 300 -6.09 -12.88 13.18
C LYS A 300 -6.94 -13.49 14.32
N ASP A 301 -7.67 -12.66 15.07
CA ASP A 301 -8.54 -13.12 16.15
C ASP A 301 -9.78 -13.83 15.62
N LEU A 302 -10.16 -13.63 14.34
CA LEU A 302 -11.22 -14.40 13.67
C LEU A 302 -10.91 -15.90 13.68
N HIS A 303 -9.64 -16.25 13.44
CA HIS A 303 -9.17 -17.63 13.33
C HIS A 303 -7.85 -17.80 14.10
N ARG A 304 -7.92 -17.73 15.44
CA ARG A 304 -6.73 -17.81 16.32
C ARG A 304 -5.87 -19.05 16.12
N ASN A 305 -6.49 -20.15 15.69
CA ASN A 305 -5.84 -21.44 15.43
C ASN A 305 -5.54 -21.66 13.94
N LEU A 306 -5.55 -20.59 13.12
CA LEU A 306 -5.13 -20.70 11.74
C LEU A 306 -3.65 -21.09 11.71
N ASP A 307 -3.40 -22.34 11.35
CA ASP A 307 -2.06 -22.85 11.16
C ASP A 307 -1.47 -22.20 9.91
N MET A 308 -0.57 -21.25 10.14
CA MET A 308 0.20 -20.61 9.07
C MET A 308 1.27 -21.56 8.51
N GLY A 309 1.43 -22.75 9.09
CA GLY A 309 2.56 -23.63 8.88
C GLY A 309 3.87 -22.96 9.30
N PRO A 310 4.99 -23.69 9.28
CA PRO A 310 6.27 -23.00 9.10
C PRO A 310 6.17 -22.19 7.81
N ALA A 311 6.79 -21.00 7.77
CA ALA A 311 7.17 -20.40 6.48
C ALA A 311 7.77 -21.57 5.69
N PRO A 312 7.22 -21.92 4.51
CA PRO A 312 7.54 -23.17 3.83
C PRO A 312 9.04 -23.33 3.95
N GLU A 313 9.49 -24.40 4.65
CA GLU A 313 10.92 -24.68 4.79
C GLU A 313 11.47 -24.42 3.41
N ARG A 314 12.46 -23.53 3.32
CA ARG A 314 13.14 -23.24 2.07
C ARG A 314 13.73 -24.57 1.62
N ARG A 315 12.91 -25.40 0.96
CA ARG A 315 13.27 -26.62 0.25
C ARG A 315 14.06 -26.08 -0.91
N ASP A 316 15.33 -25.93 -0.59
CA ASP A 316 16.35 -25.18 -1.26
C ASP A 316 15.97 -23.75 -1.69
N ARG A 317 16.82 -22.84 -1.22
CA ARG A 317 17.16 -21.64 -1.98
C ARG A 317 17.86 -22.07 -3.26
N ASP A 318 17.20 -22.78 -4.16
CA ASP A 318 17.84 -23.04 -5.44
C ASP A 318 17.54 -21.92 -6.39
N HIS A 319 16.49 -21.10 -6.18
CA HIS A 319 16.20 -19.98 -7.05
C HIS A 319 15.39 -18.83 -6.38
N TYR A 320 15.63 -17.58 -6.78
CA TYR A 320 14.83 -16.38 -6.47
C TYR A 320 14.28 -15.74 -7.76
N PHE A 321 13.24 -14.92 -7.62
CA PHE A 321 12.65 -14.21 -8.76
C PHE A 321 13.24 -12.81 -8.91
N VAL A 322 13.53 -12.44 -10.15
CA VAL A 322 14.01 -11.13 -10.57
C VAL A 322 13.12 -10.58 -11.67
N GLN A 323 12.83 -9.29 -11.64
CA GLN A 323 12.19 -8.60 -12.77
C GLN A 323 13.25 -7.95 -13.64
N TYR A 324 13.25 -8.27 -14.92
CA TYR A 324 14.13 -7.69 -15.93
C TYR A 324 13.30 -7.00 -17.01
N THR A 325 13.51 -5.71 -17.20
CA THR A 325 12.89 -4.91 -18.25
C THR A 325 13.91 -4.45 -19.29
N VAL A 326 13.52 -4.49 -20.55
CA VAL A 326 14.21 -3.83 -21.66
C VAL A 326 13.32 -2.68 -22.14
N ARG A 327 13.88 -1.47 -22.17
CA ARG A 327 13.15 -0.25 -22.52
C ARG A 327 13.95 0.62 -23.49
N VAL A 328 13.29 1.10 -24.53
CA VAL A 328 13.78 2.18 -25.41
C VAL A 328 12.94 3.43 -25.19
N GLU A 329 13.58 4.57 -24.87
CA GLU A 329 12.86 5.80 -24.55
C GLU A 329 12.01 6.33 -25.71
N GLU A 330 12.56 6.28 -26.93
CA GLU A 330 11.93 6.81 -28.14
C GLU A 330 11.06 5.77 -28.89
N ASN A 331 10.99 4.54 -28.39
CA ASN A 331 10.21 3.48 -29.01
C ASN A 331 9.40 2.68 -27.97
N PRO A 332 8.09 2.99 -27.80
CA PRO A 332 7.24 2.29 -26.84
C PRO A 332 7.00 0.82 -27.20
N ASP A 333 7.24 0.41 -28.45
CA ASP A 333 7.11 -0.99 -28.86
C ASP A 333 8.24 -1.86 -28.30
N VAL A 334 9.36 -1.27 -27.87
CA VAL A 334 10.47 -1.96 -27.20
C VAL A 334 10.39 -1.67 -25.69
N TYR A 335 9.30 -2.14 -25.10
CA TYR A 335 9.06 -2.14 -23.66
C TYR A 335 8.60 -3.54 -23.23
N PHE A 336 9.53 -4.34 -22.74
CA PHE A 336 9.25 -5.73 -22.36
C PHE A 336 9.80 -6.03 -20.97
N THR A 337 9.01 -6.72 -20.16
CA THR A 337 9.40 -7.14 -18.82
C THR A 337 9.23 -8.65 -18.69
N ILE A 338 10.22 -9.33 -18.13
CA ILE A 338 10.17 -10.74 -17.79
C ILE A 338 10.48 -10.93 -16.31
N SER A 339 9.71 -11.82 -15.66
CA SER A 339 10.00 -12.29 -14.31
C SER A 339 10.65 -13.66 -14.42
N ILE A 340 11.91 -13.79 -14.01
CA ILE A 340 12.68 -15.02 -14.17
C ILE A 340 13.13 -15.59 -12.83
N LYS A 341 13.08 -16.93 -12.74
CA LYS A 341 13.52 -17.71 -11.59
C LYS A 341 14.98 -18.13 -11.78
N VAL A 342 15.89 -17.65 -10.93
CA VAL A 342 17.36 -17.84 -11.07
C VAL A 342 18.02 -18.24 -9.76
N PRO A 343 19.15 -18.99 -9.76
CA PRO A 343 19.83 -19.38 -8.54
C PRO A 343 20.31 -18.24 -7.66
N PRO A 344 20.38 -18.39 -6.32
CA PRO A 344 20.88 -17.35 -5.43
C PRO A 344 22.24 -16.83 -5.84
N ALA A 345 22.46 -15.53 -5.65
CA ALA A 345 23.69 -14.86 -6.03
C ALA A 345 24.03 -14.97 -7.53
N SER A 346 23.04 -15.26 -8.39
CA SER A 346 23.20 -15.11 -9.83
C SER A 346 23.51 -13.66 -10.17
N ASN A 347 24.60 -13.45 -10.91
CA ASN A 347 24.88 -12.13 -11.47
C ASN A 347 23.89 -11.79 -12.59
N PHE A 348 23.80 -10.51 -12.92
CA PHE A 348 22.85 -10.02 -13.90
C PHE A 348 23.13 -10.55 -15.31
N TYR A 349 24.40 -10.81 -15.66
CA TYR A 349 24.74 -11.44 -16.94
C TYR A 349 24.13 -12.84 -17.08
N TYR A 350 24.10 -13.64 -16.01
CA TYR A 350 23.40 -14.93 -15.98
C TYR A 350 21.90 -14.74 -16.20
N ILE A 351 21.29 -13.78 -15.51
CA ILE A 351 19.86 -13.44 -15.65
C ILE A 351 19.51 -13.06 -17.09
N MET A 352 20.36 -12.27 -17.76
CA MET A 352 20.17 -11.92 -19.18
C MET A 352 20.20 -13.15 -20.08
N ASN A 353 21.17 -14.05 -19.88
CA ASN A 353 21.28 -15.28 -20.67
C ASN A 353 20.08 -16.20 -20.48
N GLU A 354 19.62 -16.39 -19.24
CA GLU A 354 18.41 -17.19 -18.98
C GLU A 354 17.17 -16.54 -19.60
N SER A 355 17.03 -15.21 -19.51
CA SER A 355 15.91 -14.48 -20.10
C SER A 355 15.85 -14.63 -21.62
N ALA A 356 17.01 -14.55 -22.30
CA ALA A 356 17.12 -14.74 -23.74
C ALA A 356 16.73 -16.15 -24.21
N LYS A 357 16.90 -17.19 -23.36
CA LYS A 357 16.43 -18.56 -23.65
C LYS A 357 14.90 -18.67 -23.60
N HIS A 358 14.25 -17.87 -22.76
CA HIS A 358 12.81 -17.89 -22.57
C HIS A 358 12.05 -17.03 -23.60
N ASP A 359 12.60 -15.87 -23.96
CA ASP A 359 11.99 -14.96 -24.92
C ASP A 359 13.07 -14.27 -25.76
N ALA A 360 12.99 -14.43 -27.08
CA ALA A 360 13.92 -13.88 -28.05
C ALA A 360 14.01 -12.35 -28.01
N LYS A 361 13.01 -11.65 -27.44
CA LYS A 361 13.07 -10.19 -27.21
C LYS A 361 14.17 -9.78 -26.24
N PHE A 362 14.68 -10.70 -25.42
CA PHE A 362 15.77 -10.44 -24.49
C PHE A 362 17.14 -10.87 -25.04
N ASN A 363 17.23 -11.27 -26.31
CA ASN A 363 18.51 -11.52 -26.97
C ASN A 363 19.38 -10.26 -26.94
N PHE A 364 20.66 -10.45 -26.64
CA PHE A 364 21.63 -9.37 -26.54
C PHE A 364 22.95 -9.76 -27.20
N SER A 365 23.75 -8.76 -27.55
CA SER A 365 25.11 -8.93 -28.04
C SER A 365 26.10 -8.19 -27.14
N SER A 366 27.23 -8.84 -26.87
CA SER A 366 28.28 -8.32 -25.99
C SER A 366 29.68 -8.63 -26.54
N TYR A 367 30.66 -7.81 -26.17
CA TYR A 367 32.08 -8.11 -26.34
C TYR A 367 32.79 -8.11 -24.98
N ALA A 368 33.98 -8.70 -24.89
CA ALA A 368 34.78 -8.69 -23.68
C ALA A 368 35.69 -7.45 -23.63
N ASP A 369 35.69 -6.74 -22.50
CA ASP A 369 36.63 -5.65 -22.26
C ASP A 369 38.06 -6.15 -21.99
N LYS A 370 38.98 -5.24 -21.68
CA LYS A 370 40.39 -5.55 -21.38
C LYS A 370 40.57 -6.48 -20.18
N ASN A 371 39.59 -6.53 -19.28
CA ASN A 371 39.58 -7.36 -18.08
C ASN A 371 38.76 -8.64 -18.28
N GLY A 372 38.23 -8.88 -19.48
CA GLY A 372 37.37 -10.03 -19.79
C GLY A 372 35.91 -9.85 -19.38
N ASN A 373 35.50 -8.68 -18.90
CA ASN A 373 34.12 -8.44 -18.49
C ASN A 373 33.23 -8.18 -19.72
N PRO A 374 31.99 -8.69 -19.74
CA PRO A 374 31.07 -8.43 -20.82
C PRO A 374 30.62 -6.96 -20.81
N VAL A 375 30.72 -6.34 -21.99
CA VAL A 375 30.14 -5.03 -22.31
C VAL A 375 29.02 -5.25 -23.32
N ILE A 376 27.81 -4.92 -22.91
CA ILE A 376 26.60 -5.09 -23.72
C ILE A 376 26.50 -3.93 -24.71
N TYR A 377 26.30 -4.25 -25.99
CA TYR A 377 26.18 -3.22 -27.04
C TYR A 377 24.93 -3.34 -27.91
N SER A 378 24.12 -4.38 -27.74
CA SER A 378 22.84 -4.53 -28.43
C SER A 378 21.89 -5.38 -27.60
N ILE A 379 20.62 -5.01 -27.53
CA ILE A 379 19.54 -5.79 -26.90
C ILE A 379 18.31 -5.69 -27.81
N ALA A 380 17.55 -6.78 -27.95
CA ALA A 380 16.37 -6.86 -28.82
C ALA A 380 16.66 -6.47 -30.29
N GLY A 381 17.91 -6.62 -30.74
CA GLY A 381 18.36 -6.22 -32.08
C GLY A 381 18.64 -4.72 -32.26
N VAL A 382 18.53 -3.90 -31.20
CA VAL A 382 18.84 -2.47 -31.24
C VAL A 382 20.27 -2.25 -30.72
N PRO A 383 21.24 -1.84 -31.57
CA PRO A 383 22.61 -1.57 -31.15
C PRO A 383 22.77 -0.20 -30.48
N ASN A 384 23.85 -0.01 -29.72
CA ASN A 384 24.31 1.30 -29.28
C ASN A 384 24.56 2.21 -30.49
N ASP A 385 24.17 3.47 -30.37
CA ASP A 385 24.38 4.51 -31.38
C ASP A 385 25.28 5.60 -30.80
N ALA A 386 26.54 5.60 -31.24
CA ALA A 386 27.51 6.57 -30.77
C ALA A 386 27.32 7.97 -31.38
N GLU A 387 26.67 8.08 -32.54
CA GLU A 387 26.42 9.37 -33.20
C GLU A 387 25.30 10.12 -32.47
N GLU A 388 24.27 9.40 -32.03
CA GLU A 388 23.16 9.94 -31.23
C GLU A 388 23.40 9.88 -29.71
N ASN A 389 24.59 9.39 -29.29
CA ASN A 389 24.98 9.21 -27.89
C ASN A 389 24.00 8.31 -27.10
N LEU A 390 23.37 7.33 -27.76
CA LEU A 390 22.41 6.38 -27.18
C LEU A 390 23.10 5.06 -26.82
N TYR A 391 23.02 4.69 -25.55
CA TYR A 391 23.64 3.48 -25.03
C TYR A 391 22.67 2.69 -24.17
N TRP A 392 22.83 1.36 -24.15
CA TRP A 392 22.19 0.49 -23.19
C TRP A 392 22.78 0.69 -21.79
N ARG A 393 21.99 1.30 -20.89
CA ARG A 393 22.39 1.57 -19.52
C ARG A 393 21.66 0.66 -18.55
N LEU A 394 22.42 0.10 -17.61
CA LEU A 394 21.88 -0.77 -16.59
C LEU A 394 21.36 0.08 -15.43
N CYS A 395 20.06 0.02 -15.19
CA CYS A 395 19.40 0.72 -14.10
C CYS A 395 18.84 -0.29 -13.11
N LEU A 396 18.97 0.01 -11.83
CA LEU A 396 18.23 -0.66 -10.77
C LEU A 396 17.12 0.30 -10.32
N GLN A 397 15.88 -0.16 -10.40
CA GLN A 397 14.76 0.56 -9.82
C GLN A 397 14.66 0.16 -8.36
N THR A 398 14.98 1.11 -7.48
CA THR A 398 14.81 0.97 -6.04
C THR A 398 13.76 1.96 -5.55
N ASP A 399 12.48 1.59 -5.53
CA ASP A 399 11.67 1.88 -4.35
C ASP A 399 10.34 1.11 -4.24
N VAL A 400 9.98 0.90 -2.98
CA VAL A 400 8.86 0.17 -2.40
C VAL A 400 7.72 1.13 -2.00
N ASN A 401 7.79 2.41 -2.39
CA ASN A 401 6.70 3.37 -2.19
C ASN A 401 6.19 3.88 -3.54
N HIS A 402 4.98 3.42 -3.88
CA HIS A 402 4.29 3.68 -5.13
C HIS A 402 3.85 5.14 -5.28
N ASN A 403 4.78 6.00 -5.67
CA ASN A 403 4.44 7.07 -6.59
C ASN A 403 5.31 6.88 -7.82
N ARG A 404 4.68 6.84 -9.01
CA ARG A 404 5.38 6.91 -10.31
C ARG A 404 6.23 8.19 -10.48
N HIS A 405 6.24 9.07 -9.49
CA HIS A 405 6.96 10.33 -9.46
C HIS A 405 8.19 10.30 -8.53
N ASP A 406 8.40 9.21 -7.76
CA ASP A 406 9.48 9.09 -6.77
C ASP A 406 10.33 7.82 -6.96
N ALA A 407 10.23 7.14 -8.11
CA ALA A 407 11.01 5.94 -8.34
C ALA A 407 12.49 6.31 -8.52
N VAL A 408 13.29 6.06 -7.49
CA VAL A 408 14.75 6.29 -7.59
C VAL A 408 15.33 5.19 -8.47
N LEU A 409 15.50 5.52 -9.74
CA LEU A 409 16.36 4.78 -10.64
C LEU A 409 17.81 5.09 -10.28
N LYS A 410 18.61 4.05 -10.18
CA LYS A 410 20.04 4.15 -9.97
C LYS A 410 20.77 3.52 -11.13
N THR A 411 21.65 4.27 -11.79
CA THR A 411 22.59 3.66 -12.75
C THR A 411 23.54 2.72 -12.02
N ILE A 412 23.68 1.51 -12.55
CA ILE A 412 24.72 0.56 -12.21
C ILE A 412 25.83 0.68 -13.26
N TYR A 413 26.98 1.18 -12.85
CA TYR A 413 28.17 1.32 -13.72
C TYR A 413 28.99 0.04 -13.81
N ASP A 414 28.78 -0.90 -12.89
CA ASP A 414 29.47 -2.19 -12.89
C ASP A 414 29.00 -3.06 -14.06
N SER A 415 29.90 -3.91 -14.57
CA SER A 415 29.53 -4.92 -15.57
C SER A 415 28.41 -5.83 -15.03
N PRO A 416 27.48 -6.30 -15.88
CA PRO A 416 26.43 -7.24 -15.49
C PRO A 416 26.94 -8.51 -14.78
N ILE A 417 28.21 -8.89 -14.99
CA ILE A 417 28.80 -10.05 -14.31
C ILE A 417 29.18 -9.75 -12.85
N SER A 418 29.47 -8.49 -12.54
CA SER A 418 29.85 -8.01 -11.20
C SER A 418 28.65 -7.59 -10.37
N PHE A 419 27.52 -7.33 -11.02
CA PHE A 419 26.28 -6.94 -10.37
C PHE A 419 25.44 -8.17 -10.01
N VAL A 420 25.09 -8.31 -8.73
CA VAL A 420 24.25 -9.39 -8.21
C VAL A 420 22.94 -8.79 -7.66
N PRO A 421 21.83 -8.93 -8.40
CA PRO A 421 20.53 -8.44 -7.93
C PRO A 421 20.02 -9.23 -6.73
N LYS A 422 19.26 -8.57 -5.86
CA LYS A 422 18.54 -9.21 -4.76
C LYS A 422 17.18 -9.73 -5.22
N GLY A 423 16.58 -10.56 -4.38
CA GLY A 423 15.23 -11.09 -4.63
C GLY A 423 14.20 -9.98 -4.75
N TYR A 424 13.42 -10.02 -5.82
CA TYR A 424 12.41 -9.02 -6.20
C TYR A 424 12.96 -7.65 -6.63
N ASP A 425 14.26 -7.53 -6.89
CA ASP A 425 14.81 -6.35 -7.55
C ASP A 425 14.23 -6.22 -8.97
N HIS A 426 13.98 -4.98 -9.38
CA HIS A 426 13.58 -4.65 -10.74
C HIS A 426 14.74 -3.97 -11.46
N ILE A 427 15.28 -4.68 -12.44
CA ILE A 427 16.44 -4.26 -13.21
C ILE A 427 15.97 -3.88 -14.61
N ILE A 428 16.47 -2.76 -15.11
CA ILE A 428 16.08 -2.21 -16.39
C ILE A 428 17.35 -2.00 -17.21
N TYR A 429 17.41 -2.58 -18.41
CA TYR A 429 18.28 -2.06 -19.44
C TYR A 429 17.52 -1.00 -20.22
N TRP A 430 17.97 0.25 -20.10
CA TRP A 430 17.32 1.41 -20.71
C TRP A 430 18.23 2.01 -21.79
N TYR A 431 17.74 2.06 -23.02
CA TYR A 431 18.38 2.74 -24.14
C TYR A 431 18.10 4.23 -24.09
N LYS A 432 19.09 5.01 -23.66
CA LYS A 432 18.99 6.47 -23.49
C LYS A 432 20.36 7.16 -23.52
N ASN A 433 20.35 8.48 -23.69
CA ASN A 433 21.56 9.30 -23.80
C ASN A 433 22.09 9.88 -22.46
N ARG A 434 21.34 9.69 -21.38
CA ARG A 434 21.66 10.19 -20.02
C ARG A 434 21.67 9.07 -19.00
N GLU A 435 22.13 9.36 -17.78
CA GLU A 435 22.05 8.42 -16.67
C GLU A 435 20.60 8.02 -16.33
N CYS A 436 20.44 6.90 -15.62
CA CYS A 436 19.17 6.40 -15.12
C CYS A 436 18.64 7.29 -13.98
N GLU A 437 18.36 8.56 -14.24
CA GLU A 437 17.64 9.47 -13.35
C GLU A 437 16.27 9.75 -13.99
N GLU A 438 15.19 9.74 -13.21
CA GLU A 438 13.89 10.25 -13.67
C GLU A 438 13.99 11.78 -13.80
N THR A 439 13.61 12.31 -14.97
CA THR A 439 13.44 13.74 -15.22
C THR A 439 12.01 14.16 -14.97
#